data_AF-A0A7S4VNH2-F1
#
_entry.id   AF-A0A7S4VNH2-F1
#
_cell.length_a   1.000
_cell.length_b   1.000
_cell.length_c   1.000
_cell.angle_alpha   90.00
_cell.angle_beta   90.00
_cell.angle_gamma   90.00
#
_symmetry.space_group_name_H-M   'P 1'
#
loop_
_entity.id
_entity.type
_entity.pdbx_description
1 polymer ?
#
loop_
_entity_poly.entity_id
_entity_poly.type
_entity_poly.pdbx_seq_one_letter_code
_entity_poly.pdbx_strand_id
1 'polypeptide(L)'
;NESCIALANSSYLLLQFKDVAGSKRLAELALLLLEKLQAKKYLPRVYAVIYAGIFSWCYHLKLSDKLLWQGYQDGMLIGDIEFAFVNAISSFQNRFLYGAQLTLLEKDIELCRKRMVENGQAPHIAICSALQHAVSKLVYFTRDPLSKTGNIIHEKEASELSLARNNFMLYASACIHFCIVEYIFGNYDSAANKTQERWIMEKEYSRTAKYYGSTDFYDC
;
A
#
# COMPACT_ATOMS: atom_id res chain seq x y z
N ASN A 1 -16.12 4.88 -19.61
CA ASN A 1 -15.87 6.30 -19.27
C ASN A 1 -14.71 6.33 -18.28
N GLU A 2 -13.50 6.39 -18.82
CA GLU A 2 -12.23 6.25 -18.07
C GLU A 2 -11.76 7.57 -17.45
N SER A 3 -12.51 8.66 -17.67
CA SER A 3 -12.20 10.00 -17.20
C SER A 3 -11.98 10.08 -15.69
N CYS A 4 -12.71 9.28 -14.90
CA CYS A 4 -12.54 9.25 -13.44
C CYS A 4 -11.16 8.69 -13.04
N ILE A 5 -10.69 7.66 -13.74
CA ILE A 5 -9.36 7.07 -13.51
C ILE A 5 -8.28 8.04 -13.97
N ALA A 6 -8.45 8.66 -15.14
CA ALA A 6 -7.49 9.64 -15.65
C ALA A 6 -7.30 10.81 -14.67
N LEU A 7 -8.37 11.30 -14.05
CA LEU A 7 -8.30 12.34 -13.03
C LEU A 7 -7.67 11.86 -11.72
N ALA A 8 -7.96 10.63 -11.29
CA ALA A 8 -7.31 10.02 -10.12
C ALA A 8 -5.80 9.84 -10.33
N ASN A 9 -5.37 9.42 -11.53
CA ASN A 9 -3.94 9.31 -11.83
C ASN A 9 -3.28 10.69 -11.94
N SER A 10 -3.98 11.67 -12.51
CA SER A 10 -3.51 13.06 -12.61
C SER A 10 -3.36 13.71 -11.23
N SER A 11 -4.25 13.41 -10.29
CA SER A 11 -4.13 13.89 -8.91
C SER A 11 -2.91 13.29 -8.21
N TYR A 12 -2.62 12.01 -8.41
CA TYR A 12 -1.39 11.39 -7.90
C TYR A 12 -0.13 12.04 -8.48
N LEU A 13 -0.12 12.39 -9.77
CA LEU A 13 1.00 13.10 -10.40
C LEU A 13 1.24 14.49 -9.78
N LEU A 14 0.18 15.26 -9.51
CA LEU A 14 0.32 16.57 -8.84
C LEU A 14 0.95 16.46 -7.44
N LEU A 15 0.69 15.36 -6.73
CA LEU A 15 1.32 15.11 -5.44
C LEU A 15 2.84 14.95 -5.57
N GLN A 16 3.33 14.35 -6.66
CA GLN A 16 4.77 14.24 -6.96
C GLN A 16 5.42 15.61 -7.19
N PHE A 17 4.66 16.57 -7.73
CA PHE A 17 5.07 17.96 -7.86
C PHE A 17 4.88 18.78 -6.58
N LYS A 18 4.53 18.13 -5.46
CA LYS A 18 4.26 18.74 -4.15
C LYS A 18 3.06 19.70 -4.17
N ASP A 19 2.19 19.62 -5.18
CA ASP A 19 0.93 20.36 -5.22
C ASP A 19 -0.18 19.54 -4.54
N VAL A 20 -0.16 19.53 -3.21
CA VAL A 20 -1.15 18.82 -2.39
C VAL A 20 -2.56 19.39 -2.61
N ALA A 21 -2.70 20.71 -2.77
CA ALA A 21 -3.99 21.36 -2.95
C ALA A 21 -4.61 21.02 -4.32
N GLY A 22 -3.81 21.04 -5.39
CA GLY A 22 -4.23 20.61 -6.72
C GLY A 22 -4.57 19.12 -6.77
N SER A 23 -3.73 18.28 -6.16
CA SER A 23 -3.97 16.84 -6.03
C SER A 23 -5.32 16.56 -5.35
N LYS A 24 -5.57 17.20 -4.21
CA LYS A 24 -6.85 17.08 -3.48
C LYS A 24 -8.05 17.45 -4.35
N ARG A 25 -8.02 18.60 -5.04
CA ARG A 25 -9.12 19.06 -5.90
C ARG A 25 -9.44 18.07 -7.02
N LEU A 26 -8.40 17.54 -7.68
CA LEU A 26 -8.58 16.56 -8.76
C LEU A 26 -9.11 15.21 -8.23
N ALA A 27 -8.65 14.78 -7.06
CA ALA A 27 -9.17 13.59 -6.40
C ALA A 27 -10.66 13.72 -6.05
N GLU A 28 -11.07 14.85 -5.48
CA GLU A 28 -12.48 15.13 -5.18
C GLU A 28 -13.34 15.15 -6.47
N LEU A 29 -12.82 15.75 -7.54
CA LEU A 29 -13.49 15.74 -8.85
C LEU A 29 -13.62 14.32 -9.44
N ALA A 30 -12.59 13.49 -9.31
CA ALA A 30 -12.62 12.10 -9.77
C ALA A 30 -13.70 11.27 -9.04
N LEU A 31 -13.85 11.47 -7.73
CA LEU A 31 -14.90 10.82 -6.93
C LEU A 31 -16.29 11.29 -7.34
N LEU A 32 -16.49 12.60 -7.53
CA LEU A 32 -17.76 13.16 -8.01
C LEU A 32 -18.16 12.60 -9.38
N LEU A 33 -17.20 12.45 -10.29
CA LEU A 33 -17.45 11.87 -11.61
C LEU A 33 -17.76 10.38 -11.54
N LEU A 34 -17.07 9.63 -10.67
CA LEU A 34 -17.35 8.21 -10.45
C LEU A 34 -18.81 7.99 -10.03
N GLU A 35 -19.31 8.83 -9.11
CA GLU A 35 -20.70 8.80 -8.65
C GLU A 35 -21.67 9.22 -9.76
N LYS A 36 -21.45 10.39 -10.37
CA LYS A 36 -22.34 10.95 -11.41
C LYS A 36 -22.50 10.04 -12.62
N LEU A 37 -21.42 9.36 -13.01
CA LEU A 37 -21.40 8.44 -14.15
C LEU A 37 -21.83 7.02 -13.76
N GLN A 38 -22.12 6.77 -12.48
CA GLN A 38 -22.43 5.46 -11.90
C GLN A 38 -21.41 4.39 -12.33
N ALA A 39 -20.14 4.79 -12.45
CA ALA A 39 -19.11 3.98 -13.08
C ALA A 39 -18.49 2.99 -12.08
N LYS A 40 -19.34 2.20 -11.40
CA LYS A 40 -18.99 1.29 -10.30
C LYS A 40 -17.85 0.33 -10.65
N LYS A 41 -17.72 -0.04 -11.94
CA LYS A 41 -16.64 -0.91 -12.41
C LYS A 41 -15.22 -0.35 -12.20
N TYR A 42 -15.08 0.97 -12.02
CA TYR A 42 -13.80 1.62 -11.77
C TYR A 42 -13.61 2.03 -10.30
N LEU A 43 -14.60 1.75 -9.44
CA LEU A 43 -14.60 2.20 -8.06
C LEU A 43 -13.38 1.71 -7.27
N PRO A 44 -13.00 0.41 -7.30
CA PRO A 44 -11.83 -0.06 -6.56
C PRO A 44 -10.55 0.64 -6.98
N ARG A 45 -10.38 0.91 -8.28
CA ARG A 45 -9.21 1.58 -8.84
C ARG A 45 -9.12 3.03 -8.39
N VAL A 46 -10.22 3.76 -8.52
CA VAL A 46 -10.31 5.17 -8.08
C VAL A 46 -10.08 5.27 -6.57
N TYR A 47 -10.64 4.36 -5.79
CA TYR A 47 -10.50 4.32 -4.33
C TYR A 47 -9.06 4.03 -3.91
N ALA A 48 -8.40 3.06 -4.55
CA ALA A 48 -7.01 2.75 -4.26
C ALA A 48 -6.10 3.97 -4.47
N VAL A 49 -6.20 4.65 -5.62
CA VAL A 49 -5.36 5.81 -5.93
C VAL A 49 -5.62 6.96 -4.96
N ILE A 50 -6.89 7.29 -4.73
CA ILE A 50 -7.26 8.47 -3.94
C ILE A 50 -7.08 8.25 -2.45
N TYR A 51 -7.66 7.18 -1.91
CA TYR A 51 -7.71 6.98 -0.46
C TYR A 51 -6.40 6.43 0.12
N ALA A 52 -5.62 5.66 -0.66
CA ALA A 52 -4.30 5.22 -0.23
C ALA A 52 -3.23 6.30 -0.49
N GLY A 53 -3.24 6.89 -1.69
CA GLY A 53 -2.15 7.74 -2.17
C GLY A 53 -2.25 9.22 -1.81
N ILE A 54 -3.47 9.78 -1.73
CA ILE A 54 -3.68 11.24 -1.70
C ILE A 54 -4.31 11.69 -0.40
N PHE A 55 -5.43 11.07 -0.03
CA PHE A 55 -6.19 11.50 1.14
C PHE A 55 -5.46 11.24 2.44
N SER A 56 -4.50 10.31 2.46
CA SER A 56 -3.56 10.11 3.57
C SER A 56 -2.74 11.36 3.91
N TRP A 57 -2.56 12.29 2.97
CA TRP A 57 -1.88 13.58 3.17
C TRP A 57 -2.83 14.72 3.53
N CYS A 58 -4.13 14.55 3.30
CA CYS A 58 -5.13 15.61 3.41
C CYS A 58 -6.07 15.42 4.60
N TYR A 59 -6.24 14.19 5.05
CA TYR A 59 -7.26 13.76 5.99
C TYR A 59 -6.70 12.70 6.95
N HIS A 60 -7.36 12.54 8.09
CA HIS A 60 -6.98 11.50 9.04
C HIS A 60 -7.16 10.09 8.44
N LEU A 61 -6.16 9.22 8.58
CA LEU A 61 -6.11 7.88 7.95
C LEU A 61 -7.34 7.01 8.24
N LYS A 62 -7.92 7.13 9.45
CA LYS A 62 -9.17 6.44 9.84
C LYS A 62 -10.36 6.73 8.92
N LEU A 63 -10.43 7.91 8.29
CA LEU A 63 -11.49 8.22 7.33
C LEU A 63 -11.29 7.43 6.03
N SER A 64 -10.05 7.41 5.52
CA SER A 64 -9.68 6.64 4.34
C SER A 64 -9.83 5.13 4.56
N ASP A 65 -9.54 4.63 5.76
CA ASP A 65 -9.63 3.19 6.10
C ASP A 65 -11.01 2.60 5.77
N LYS A 66 -12.10 3.27 6.17
CA LYS A 66 -13.46 2.80 5.91
C LYS A 66 -13.74 2.71 4.40
N LEU A 67 -13.29 3.71 3.64
CA LEU A 67 -13.53 3.79 2.20
C LEU A 67 -12.67 2.78 1.44
N LEU A 68 -11.43 2.56 1.87
CA LEU A 68 -10.57 1.49 1.35
C LEU A 68 -11.18 0.12 1.62
N TRP A 69 -11.70 -0.13 2.83
CA TRP A 69 -12.36 -1.41 3.11
C TRP A 69 -13.61 -1.62 2.24
N GLN A 70 -14.37 -0.57 1.97
CA GLN A 70 -15.46 -0.62 0.99
C GLN A 70 -14.93 -0.93 -0.42
N GLY A 71 -13.84 -0.29 -0.86
CA GLY A 71 -13.21 -0.56 -2.14
C GLY A 71 -12.75 -2.02 -2.30
N TYR A 72 -12.28 -2.64 -1.22
CA TYR A 72 -12.01 -4.07 -1.18
C TYR A 72 -13.29 -4.90 -1.41
N GLN A 73 -14.35 -4.65 -0.65
CA GLN A 73 -15.61 -5.38 -0.77
C GLN A 73 -16.24 -5.24 -2.15
N ASP A 74 -16.31 -4.02 -2.66
CA ASP A 74 -16.86 -3.71 -3.98
C ASP A 74 -16.00 -4.34 -5.08
N GLY A 75 -14.67 -4.31 -4.95
CA GLY A 75 -13.75 -4.95 -5.90
C GLY A 75 -13.89 -6.46 -5.96
N MET A 76 -14.01 -7.11 -4.80
CA MET A 76 -14.28 -8.55 -4.74
C MET A 76 -15.63 -8.90 -5.41
N LEU A 77 -16.67 -8.07 -5.22
CA LEU A 77 -17.99 -8.30 -5.77
C LEU A 77 -18.02 -8.22 -7.31
N ILE A 78 -17.27 -7.28 -7.88
CA ILE A 78 -17.27 -7.04 -9.34
C ILE A 78 -16.15 -7.80 -10.08
N GLY A 79 -15.32 -8.54 -9.36
CA GLY A 79 -14.20 -9.30 -9.92
C GLY A 79 -12.94 -8.49 -10.23
N ASP A 80 -12.83 -7.24 -9.76
CA ASP A 80 -11.57 -6.46 -9.84
C ASP A 80 -10.66 -6.86 -8.67
N ILE A 81 -10.19 -8.10 -8.70
CA ILE A 81 -9.48 -8.77 -7.59
C ILE A 81 -8.17 -8.05 -7.25
N GLU A 82 -7.45 -7.58 -8.26
CA GLU A 82 -6.20 -6.85 -8.10
C GLU A 82 -6.42 -5.61 -7.22
N PHE A 83 -7.30 -4.70 -7.66
CA PHE A 83 -7.53 -3.46 -6.92
C PHE A 83 -8.33 -3.68 -5.63
N ALA A 84 -9.10 -4.77 -5.50
CA ALA A 84 -9.64 -5.17 -4.22
C ALA A 84 -8.52 -5.36 -3.18
N PHE A 85 -7.48 -6.13 -3.52
CA PHE A 85 -6.38 -6.38 -2.60
C PHE A 85 -5.47 -5.17 -2.38
N VAL A 86 -5.29 -4.29 -3.37
CA VAL A 86 -4.62 -2.99 -3.17
C VAL A 86 -5.36 -2.18 -2.10
N ASN A 87 -6.70 -2.11 -2.16
CA ASN A 87 -7.51 -1.42 -1.17
C ASN A 87 -7.39 -2.06 0.22
N ALA A 88 -7.44 -3.40 0.32
CA ALA A 88 -7.30 -4.11 1.59
C ALA A 88 -5.94 -3.86 2.26
N ILE A 89 -4.84 -3.98 1.50
CA ILE A 89 -3.49 -3.72 2.00
C ILE A 89 -3.36 -2.28 2.48
N SER A 90 -3.86 -1.33 1.71
CA SER A 90 -3.84 0.10 2.07
C SER A 90 -4.64 0.38 3.35
N SER A 91 -5.78 -0.29 3.53
CA SER A 91 -6.57 -0.26 4.77
C SER A 91 -5.73 -0.79 5.95
N PHE A 92 -5.08 -1.94 5.81
CA PHE A 92 -4.23 -2.50 6.86
C PHE A 92 -3.03 -1.59 7.21
N GLN A 93 -2.39 -0.98 6.22
CA GLN A 93 -1.33 0.00 6.43
C GLN A 93 -1.84 1.20 7.23
N ASN A 94 -3.01 1.75 6.86
CA ASN A 94 -3.62 2.84 7.62
C ASN A 94 -3.89 2.43 9.07
N ARG A 95 -4.48 1.24 9.29
CA ARG A 95 -4.74 0.68 10.62
C ARG A 95 -3.47 0.55 11.46
N PHE A 96 -2.39 0.07 10.86
CA PHE A 96 -1.10 0.00 11.51
C PHE A 96 -0.59 1.39 11.91
N LEU A 97 -0.62 2.35 10.98
CA LEU A 97 -0.08 3.70 11.18
C LEU A 97 -0.86 4.53 12.21
N TYR A 98 -2.20 4.41 12.26
CA TYR A 98 -2.99 5.12 13.27
C TYR A 98 -3.09 4.38 14.62
N GLY A 99 -2.46 3.21 14.77
CA GLY A 99 -2.41 2.47 16.02
C GLY A 99 -3.69 1.69 16.35
N ALA A 100 -4.30 1.03 15.37
CA ALA A 100 -5.41 0.10 15.61
C ALA A 100 -4.98 -1.08 16.52
N GLN A 101 -5.95 -1.81 17.08
CA GLN A 101 -5.67 -2.99 17.91
C GLN A 101 -4.94 -4.07 17.10
N LEU A 102 -3.64 -4.24 17.38
CA LEU A 102 -2.73 -5.06 16.57
C LEU A 102 -3.13 -6.54 16.49
N THR A 103 -3.71 -7.10 17.55
CA THR A 103 -4.18 -8.50 17.56
C THR A 103 -5.37 -8.74 16.64
N LEU A 104 -6.24 -7.73 16.43
CA LEU A 104 -7.31 -7.80 15.44
C LEU A 104 -6.75 -7.59 14.04
N LEU A 105 -5.85 -6.62 13.88
CA LEU A 105 -5.20 -6.34 12.60
C LEU A 105 -4.44 -7.56 12.07
N GLU A 106 -3.71 -8.27 12.93
CA GLU A 106 -3.00 -9.51 12.55
C GLU A 106 -3.94 -10.57 11.98
N LYS A 107 -5.12 -10.76 12.61
CA LYS A 107 -6.13 -11.71 12.15
C LYS A 107 -6.74 -11.30 10.81
N ASP A 108 -7.05 -10.02 10.65
CA ASP A 108 -7.60 -9.48 9.40
C ASP A 108 -6.62 -9.64 8.24
N ILE A 109 -5.33 -9.36 8.48
CA ILE A 109 -4.24 -9.54 7.52
C ILE A 109 -4.12 -11.01 7.13
N GLU A 110 -4.08 -11.92 8.09
CA GLU A 110 -3.94 -13.36 7.81
C GLU A 110 -5.13 -13.90 7.01
N LEU A 111 -6.35 -13.48 7.34
CA LEU A 111 -7.54 -13.86 6.58
C LEU A 111 -7.49 -13.36 5.13
N CYS A 112 -7.10 -12.10 4.92
CA CYS A 112 -6.98 -11.55 3.57
C CYS A 112 -5.82 -12.16 2.79
N ARG A 113 -4.69 -12.48 3.45
CA ARG A 113 -3.55 -13.14 2.82
C ARG A 113 -3.92 -14.53 2.29
N LYS A 114 -4.71 -15.31 3.04
CA LYS A 114 -5.26 -16.60 2.54
C LYS A 114 -6.07 -16.41 1.27
N ARG A 115 -6.93 -15.40 1.23
CA ARG A 115 -7.69 -15.05 0.01
C ARG A 115 -6.78 -14.63 -1.14
N MET A 116 -5.70 -13.90 -0.88
CA MET A 116 -4.72 -13.54 -1.91
C MET A 116 -4.05 -14.79 -2.51
N VAL A 117 -3.72 -15.80 -1.68
CA VAL A 117 -3.17 -17.09 -2.14
C VAL A 117 -4.19 -17.82 -3.02
N GLU A 118 -5.44 -17.93 -2.58
CA GLU A 118 -6.53 -18.58 -3.32
C GLU A 118 -6.79 -17.92 -4.68
N ASN A 119 -6.50 -16.62 -4.81
CA ASN A 119 -6.69 -15.84 -6.04
C ASN A 119 -5.39 -15.62 -6.84
N GLY A 120 -4.28 -16.28 -6.50
CA GLY A 120 -3.01 -16.20 -7.26
C GLY A 120 -2.31 -14.83 -7.22
N GLN A 121 -2.56 -14.01 -6.19
CA GLN A 121 -2.11 -12.62 -6.11
C GLN A 121 -0.71 -12.46 -5.53
N ALA A 122 0.29 -13.09 -6.17
CA ALA A 122 1.67 -13.16 -5.68
C ALA A 122 2.31 -11.80 -5.31
N PRO A 123 2.14 -10.71 -6.10
CA PRO A 123 2.67 -9.40 -5.71
C PRO A 123 2.05 -8.86 -4.41
N HIS A 124 0.73 -8.98 -4.25
CA HIS A 124 0.00 -8.54 -3.06
C HIS A 124 0.37 -9.33 -1.82
N ILE A 125 0.58 -10.65 -1.96
CA ILE A 125 1.04 -11.52 -0.86
C ILE A 125 2.36 -11.00 -0.30
N ALA A 126 3.32 -10.61 -1.16
CA ALA A 126 4.60 -10.13 -0.68
C ALA A 126 4.47 -8.85 0.16
N ILE A 127 3.66 -7.89 -0.30
CA ILE A 127 3.44 -6.61 0.40
C ILE A 127 2.71 -6.85 1.72
N CYS A 128 1.67 -7.68 1.68
CA CYS A 128 0.85 -8.04 2.84
C CYS A 128 1.69 -8.78 3.89
N SER A 129 2.56 -9.71 3.49
CA SER A 129 3.46 -10.45 4.39
C SER A 129 4.46 -9.54 5.11
N ALA A 130 5.01 -8.52 4.45
CA ALA A 130 5.91 -7.58 5.10
C ALA A 130 5.21 -6.80 6.22
N LEU A 131 3.97 -6.35 5.97
CA LEU A 131 3.14 -5.72 7.01
C LEU A 131 2.77 -6.70 8.12
N GLN A 132 2.36 -7.93 7.77
CA GLN A 132 2.03 -8.98 8.74
C GLN A 132 3.19 -9.22 9.70
N HIS A 133 4.40 -9.33 9.17
CA HIS A 133 5.62 -9.51 9.97
C HIS A 133 5.82 -8.36 10.96
N ALA A 134 5.70 -7.12 10.50
CA ALA A 134 5.82 -5.95 11.36
C ALA A 134 4.76 -5.94 12.48
N VAL A 135 3.51 -6.28 12.15
CA VAL A 135 2.42 -6.41 13.13
C VAL A 135 2.73 -7.52 14.14
N SER A 136 3.12 -8.71 13.69
CA SER A 136 3.44 -9.85 14.57
C SER A 136 4.60 -9.55 15.52
N LYS A 137 5.65 -8.84 15.06
CA LYS A 137 6.76 -8.40 15.93
C LYS A 137 6.23 -7.60 17.12
N LEU A 138 5.30 -6.67 16.88
CA LEU A 138 4.71 -5.83 17.93
C LEU A 138 3.70 -6.59 18.80
N VAL A 139 2.84 -7.45 18.22
CA VAL A 139 1.84 -8.23 18.97
C VAL A 139 2.49 -9.15 19.99
N TYR A 140 3.50 -9.89 19.58
CA TYR A 140 4.17 -10.87 20.45
C TYR A 140 5.34 -10.28 21.22
N PHE A 141 5.62 -8.98 21.03
CA PHE A 141 6.76 -8.26 21.61
C PHE A 141 8.06 -9.06 21.51
N THR A 142 8.29 -9.67 20.35
CA THR A 142 9.42 -10.56 20.11
C THR A 142 10.23 -10.05 18.93
N ARG A 143 11.55 -10.22 19.05
CA ARG A 143 12.50 -9.92 17.97
C ARG A 143 12.37 -10.91 16.82
N ASP A 144 11.86 -12.11 17.10
CA ASP A 144 11.67 -13.18 16.12
C ASP A 144 10.29 -13.85 16.27
N PRO A 145 9.24 -13.26 15.69
CA PRO A 145 7.89 -13.82 15.73
C PRO A 145 7.74 -15.06 14.85
N LEU A 146 8.73 -15.37 14.01
CA LEU A 146 8.66 -16.42 12.99
C LEU A 146 8.64 -17.84 13.58
N SER A 147 9.00 -17.99 14.86
CA SER A 147 8.82 -19.24 15.61
C SER A 147 7.35 -19.66 15.78
N LYS A 148 6.38 -18.74 15.62
CA LYS A 148 4.95 -19.02 15.83
C LYS A 148 4.07 -18.95 14.59
N THR A 149 4.48 -18.23 13.55
CA THR A 149 3.54 -17.83 12.48
C THR A 149 3.67 -18.55 11.15
N GLY A 150 4.78 -19.25 10.85
CA GLY A 150 4.94 -20.05 9.62
C GLY A 150 4.93 -19.24 8.32
N ASN A 151 5.88 -19.49 7.41
CA ASN A 151 6.00 -18.90 6.06
C ASN A 151 5.64 -17.40 5.95
N ILE A 152 6.16 -16.58 6.86
CA ILE A 152 6.16 -15.12 6.72
C ILE A 152 7.50 -14.72 6.12
N ILE A 153 7.46 -13.90 5.07
CA ILE A 153 8.65 -13.38 4.39
C ILE A 153 9.49 -12.57 5.39
N HIS A 154 10.76 -12.93 5.55
CA HIS A 154 11.69 -12.17 6.39
C HIS A 154 11.96 -10.79 5.78
N GLU A 155 12.35 -9.80 6.60
CA GLU A 155 12.70 -8.45 6.11
C GLU A 155 13.74 -8.48 4.96
N LYS A 156 14.76 -9.33 5.11
CA LYS A 156 15.80 -9.54 4.08
C LYS A 156 15.21 -10.13 2.79
N GLU A 157 14.34 -11.14 2.91
CA GLU A 157 13.68 -11.78 1.79
C GLU A 157 12.70 -10.82 1.08
N ALA A 158 11.98 -9.98 1.83
CA ALA A 158 11.11 -8.95 1.26
C ALA A 158 11.91 -7.91 0.46
N SER A 159 13.08 -7.53 1.00
CA SER A 159 14.02 -6.61 0.34
C SER A 159 14.60 -7.23 -0.94
N GLU A 160 15.10 -8.46 -0.87
CA GLU A 160 15.64 -9.19 -2.04
C GLU A 160 14.58 -9.41 -3.12
N LEU A 161 13.38 -9.83 -2.72
CA LEU A 161 12.26 -10.04 -3.65
C LEU A 161 11.82 -8.74 -4.33
N SER A 162 11.82 -7.63 -3.60
CA SER A 162 11.47 -6.32 -4.14
C SER A 162 12.48 -5.83 -5.17
N LEU A 163 13.78 -6.03 -4.92
CA LEU A 163 14.86 -5.70 -5.85
C LEU A 163 14.80 -6.57 -7.10
N ALA A 164 14.67 -7.89 -6.93
CA ALA A 164 14.61 -8.85 -8.03
C ALA A 164 13.42 -8.60 -8.97
N ARG A 165 12.31 -8.03 -8.45
CA ARG A 165 11.09 -7.76 -9.21
C ARG A 165 10.91 -6.30 -9.59
N ASN A 166 11.89 -5.43 -9.32
CA ASN A 166 11.77 -3.97 -9.47
C ASN A 166 10.48 -3.41 -8.83
N ASN A 167 10.03 -4.01 -7.73
CA ASN A 167 8.78 -3.67 -7.06
C ASN A 167 9.05 -2.67 -5.94
N PHE A 168 9.19 -1.40 -6.33
CA PHE A 168 9.46 -0.30 -5.41
C PHE A 168 8.38 -0.15 -4.32
N MET A 169 7.12 -0.42 -4.64
CA MET A 169 6.01 -0.33 -3.68
C MET A 169 6.16 -1.32 -2.52
N LEU A 170 6.56 -2.57 -2.82
CA LEU A 170 6.89 -3.57 -1.81
C LEU A 170 8.03 -3.10 -0.90
N TYR A 171 9.10 -2.61 -1.52
CA TYR A 171 10.28 -2.14 -0.78
C TYR A 171 9.95 -0.97 0.14
N ALA A 172 9.32 0.08 -0.39
CA ALA A 172 8.96 1.27 0.37
C ALA A 172 8.02 0.95 1.55
N SER A 173 7.03 0.07 1.32
CA SER A 173 6.12 -0.42 2.36
C SER A 173 6.89 -1.15 3.48
N ALA A 174 7.77 -2.09 3.12
CA ALA A 174 8.57 -2.84 4.09
C ALA A 174 9.47 -1.91 4.92
N CYS A 175 10.19 -0.98 4.28
CA CYS A 175 11.07 -0.03 4.98
C CYS A 175 10.31 0.79 6.03
N ILE A 176 9.12 1.30 5.70
CA ILE A 176 8.33 2.12 6.64
C ILE A 176 7.89 1.29 7.84
N HIS A 177 7.30 0.11 7.63
CA HIS A 177 6.81 -0.71 8.73
C HIS A 177 7.95 -1.16 9.64
N PHE A 178 9.05 -1.66 9.09
CA PHE A 178 10.17 -2.09 9.90
C PHE A 178 10.91 -0.92 10.55
N CYS A 179 10.96 0.27 9.93
CA CYS A 179 11.49 1.46 10.59
C CYS A 179 10.72 1.79 11.87
N ILE A 180 9.38 1.76 11.80
CA ILE A 180 8.51 1.99 12.97
C ILE A 180 8.77 0.94 14.05
N VAL A 181 8.83 -0.34 13.66
CA VAL A 181 9.06 -1.44 14.60
C VAL A 181 10.42 -1.30 15.30
N GLU A 182 11.49 -1.06 14.57
CA GLU A 182 12.84 -0.90 15.13
C GLU A 182 12.93 0.31 16.05
N TYR A 183 12.28 1.42 15.68
CA TYR A 183 12.19 2.60 16.53
C TYR A 183 11.47 2.30 17.86
N ILE A 184 10.35 1.57 17.82
CA ILE A 184 9.61 1.15 19.02
C ILE A 184 10.46 0.25 19.92
N PHE A 185 11.29 -0.62 19.35
CA PHE A 185 12.21 -1.47 20.11
C PHE A 185 13.49 -0.74 20.60
N GLY A 186 13.66 0.54 20.28
CA GLY A 186 14.83 1.33 20.68
C GLY A 186 16.07 1.12 19.81
N ASN A 187 15.95 0.44 18.66
CA ASN A 187 17.04 0.22 17.72
C ASN A 187 17.17 1.39 16.74
N TYR A 188 17.54 2.57 17.23
CA TYR A 188 17.50 3.81 16.45
C TYR A 188 18.43 3.79 15.23
N ASP A 189 19.61 3.17 15.32
CA ASP A 189 20.53 3.04 14.18
C ASP A 189 19.93 2.18 13.05
N SER A 190 19.27 1.07 13.42
CA SER A 190 18.56 0.19 12.49
C SER A 190 17.40 0.92 11.81
N ALA A 191 16.63 1.70 12.58
CA ALA A 191 15.55 2.54 12.05
C ALA A 191 16.08 3.60 11.08
N ALA A 192 17.17 4.30 11.44
CA ALA A 192 17.80 5.30 10.59
C ALA A 192 18.31 4.69 9.28
N ASN A 193 19.00 3.56 9.33
CA ASN A 193 19.49 2.86 8.14
C ASN A 193 18.36 2.51 7.17
N LYS A 194 17.22 2.00 7.66
CA LYS A 194 16.04 1.71 6.82
C LYS A 194 15.50 2.94 6.09
N THR A 195 15.51 4.11 6.74
CA THR A 195 15.11 5.37 6.08
C THR A 195 16.11 5.80 5.01
N GLN A 196 17.41 5.59 5.25
CA GLN A 196 18.47 5.92 4.30
C GLN A 196 18.45 5.00 3.08
N GLU A 197 18.30 3.69 3.28
CA GLU A 197 18.20 2.71 2.20
C GLU A 197 16.99 3.00 1.30
N ARG A 198 15.83 3.31 1.91
CA ARG A 198 14.64 3.78 1.18
C ARG A 198 14.95 4.98 0.29
N TRP A 199 15.63 6.00 0.82
CA TRP A 199 15.97 7.20 0.08
C TRP A 199 16.93 6.95 -1.09
N ILE A 200 17.93 6.08 -0.90
CA ILE A 200 18.86 5.67 -1.96
C ILE A 200 18.08 4.99 -3.09
N MET A 201 17.22 4.03 -2.74
CA MET A 201 16.39 3.31 -3.71
C MET A 201 15.42 4.22 -4.46
N GLU A 202 14.78 5.18 -3.78
CA GLU A 202 13.88 6.15 -4.41
C GLU A 202 14.62 7.04 -5.44
N LYS A 203 15.88 7.40 -5.15
CA LYS A 203 16.73 8.13 -6.09
C LYS A 203 17.10 7.30 -7.31
N GLU A 204 17.50 6.05 -7.12
CA GLU A 204 17.84 5.14 -8.22
C GLU A 204 16.62 4.88 -9.10
N TYR A 205 15.44 4.66 -8.51
CA TYR A 205 14.19 4.51 -9.25
C TYR A 205 13.79 5.79 -10.00
N SER A 206 13.93 6.95 -9.38
CA SER A 206 13.67 8.24 -10.06
C SER A 206 14.63 8.50 -11.22
N ARG A 207 15.85 7.97 -11.17
CA ARG A 207 16.82 8.03 -12.26
C ARG A 207 16.43 7.08 -13.38
N THR A 208 16.09 5.84 -13.09
CA THR A 208 15.67 4.87 -14.12
C THR A 208 14.34 5.27 -14.78
N ALA A 209 13.37 5.80 -14.02
CA ALA A 209 12.11 6.33 -14.56
C ALA A 209 12.31 7.53 -15.50
N LYS A 210 13.38 8.33 -15.33
CA LYS A 210 13.78 9.37 -16.30
C LYS A 210 14.38 8.80 -17.59
N TYR A 211 14.96 7.60 -17.55
CA TYR A 211 15.49 6.93 -18.74
C TYR A 211 14.42 6.15 -19.52
N TYR A 212 13.39 5.63 -18.84
CA TYR A 212 12.24 4.94 -19.45
C TYR A 212 11.01 5.84 -19.60
N GLY A 213 11.20 7.12 -19.88
CA GLY A 213 10.10 8.02 -20.21
C GLY A 213 9.34 7.47 -21.43
N SER A 214 8.08 7.07 -21.21
CA SER A 214 7.14 6.45 -22.16
C SER A 214 7.31 4.93 -22.36
N THR A 215 6.17 4.21 -22.35
CA THR A 215 5.96 2.75 -22.53
C THR A 215 6.54 1.90 -21.38
N ASP A 216 5.79 1.56 -20.32
CA ASP A 216 5.06 0.27 -20.26
C ASP A 216 4.14 0.20 -19.01
N PHE A 217 3.28 1.20 -18.79
CA PHE A 217 2.23 1.12 -17.76
C PHE A 217 0.89 0.58 -18.30
N TYR A 218 0.85 0.09 -19.55
CA TYR A 218 -0.37 -0.31 -20.25
C TYR A 218 -0.43 -1.78 -20.72
N ASP A 219 0.56 -2.61 -20.45
CA ASP A 219 0.51 -4.03 -20.82
C ASP A 219 0.29 -4.93 -19.60
N CYS A 220 -0.97 -4.99 -19.17
CA CYS A 220 -1.65 -6.14 -18.54
C CYS A 220 -3.17 -5.94 -18.66
#